data_AF-A0AAJ0LTW0-F1
#
_entry.id   AF-A0AAJ0LTW0-F1
#
_cell.length_a   1.000
_cell.length_b   1.000
_cell.length_c   1.000
_cell.angle_alpha   90.00
_cell.angle_beta   90.00
_cell.angle_gamma   90.00
#
_symmetry.space_group_name_H-M   'P 1'
#
loop_
_entity.id
_entity.type
_entity.pdbx_description
1 polymer ?
#
loop_
_entity_poly.entity_id
_entity_poly.type
_entity_poly.pdbx_seq_one_letter_code
_entity_poly.pdbx_strand_id
1 'polypeptide(L)' 'MSTRTIIEINHDFLLRLLVDPVALADTLRAVCCDHQAELNDDNDRGRPLDLGGGIRIVYRRHHSEEARLTTKYVDIQI' A
#
# COMPACT_ATOMS: atom_id res chain seq x y z
N MET A 1 14.84 -2.99 -12.70
CA MET A 1 14.38 -2.23 -11.52
C MET A 1 13.16 -2.93 -10.94
N SER A 2 13.04 -3.01 -9.62
CA SER A 2 11.86 -3.60 -8.95
C SER A 2 11.21 -2.52 -8.08
N THR A 3 9.90 -2.35 -8.23
CA THR A 3 9.08 -1.46 -7.39
C THR A 3 8.47 -2.31 -6.29
N ARG A 4 8.60 -1.87 -5.03
CA ARG A 4 7.93 -2.49 -3.88
C ARG A 4 6.93 -1.52 -3.30
N THR A 5 5.74 -2.00 -2.96
CA THR A 5 4.68 -1.20 -2.35
C THR A 5 4.26 -1.86 -1.04
N ILE A 6 4.18 -1.07 0.03
CA ILE A 6 3.61 -1.47 1.32
C ILE A 6 2.17 -0.96 1.36
N ILE A 7 1.23 -1.88 1.52
CA ILE A 7 -0.21 -1.60 1.53
C ILE A 7 -0.77 -2.04 2.88
N GLU A 8 -1.55 -1.17 3.51
CA GLU A 8 -2.38 -1.49 4.66
C GLU A 8 -3.81 -1.73 4.16
N ILE A 9 -4.40 -2.86 4.56
CA ILE A 9 -5.79 -3.21 4.24
C ILE A 9 -6.52 -3.53 5.53
N ASN A 10 -7.67 -2.89 5.73
CA ASN A 10 -8.58 -3.22 6.81
C ASN A 10 -8.98 -4.70 6.74
N HIS A 11 -8.93 -5.40 7.87
CA HIS A 11 -9.11 -6.85 7.88
C HIS A 11 -10.52 -7.29 7.46
N ASP A 12 -11.57 -6.56 7.86
CA ASP A 12 -12.94 -6.86 7.45
C ASP A 12 -13.12 -6.64 5.94
N PHE A 13 -12.45 -5.62 5.38
CA PHE A 13 -12.47 -5.38 3.95
C PHE A 13 -11.70 -6.47 3.19
N LEU A 14 -10.53 -6.89 3.69
CA LEU A 14 -9.77 -7.99 3.11
C LEU A 14 -10.59 -9.28 3.09
N LEU A 15 -11.29 -9.62 4.19
CA LEU A 15 -12.16 -10.79 4.25
C LEU A 15 -13.25 -10.75 3.18
N ARG A 16 -13.83 -9.58 2.90
CA ARG A 16 -14.80 -9.41 1.81
C ARG A 16 -14.17 -9.60 0.43
N LEU A 17 -12.98 -9.04 0.20
CA LEU A 17 -12.26 -9.22 -1.06
C LEU A 17 -11.85 -10.68 -1.31
N LEU A 18 -11.54 -11.44 -0.26
CA LEU A 18 -11.18 -12.86 -0.40
C LEU A 18 -12.34 -13.75 -0.87
N VAL A 19 -13.59 -13.31 -0.69
CA VAL A 19 -14.77 -14.02 -1.22
C VAL A 19 -14.89 -13.86 -2.73
N ASP A 20 -14.29 -12.80 -3.30
CA ASP A 20 -14.23 -12.55 -4.74
C ASP A 20 -12.77 -12.30 -5.20
N PRO A 21 -12.06 -13.37 -5.62
CA PRO A 21 -10.68 -13.28 -6.06
C PRO A 21 -10.44 -12.32 -7.23
N VAL A 22 -11.46 -12.08 -8.08
CA VAL A 22 -11.34 -11.14 -9.22
C VAL A 22 -11.35 -9.72 -8.68
N ALA A 23 -12.27 -9.40 -7.77
CA ALA A 23 -12.32 -8.09 -7.11
C ALA A 23 -11.02 -7.80 -6.34
N LEU A 24 -10.43 -8.80 -5.67
CA LEU A 24 -9.14 -8.66 -5.03
C LEU A 24 -8.03 -8.32 -6.03
N ALA A 25 -7.96 -9.04 -7.16
CA ALA A 25 -6.95 -8.81 -8.19
C ALA A 25 -7.09 -7.41 -8.82
N ASP A 26 -8.31 -6.99 -9.14
CA ASP A 26 -8.59 -5.67 -9.70
C ASP A 26 -8.21 -4.56 -8.72
N THR A 27 -8.54 -4.75 -7.45
CA THR A 27 -8.17 -3.81 -6.37
C THR A 27 -6.66 -3.68 -6.26
N LEU A 28 -5.92 -4.81 -6.17
CA LEU A 28 -4.46 -4.78 -6.08
C LEU A 28 -3.81 -4.15 -7.32
N ARG A 29 -4.35 -4.42 -8.52
CA ARG A 29 -3.88 -3.79 -9.77
C ARG A 29 -4.07 -2.28 -9.71
N ALA A 30 -5.27 -1.81 -9.35
CA ALA A 30 -5.55 -0.37 -9.27
C ALA A 30 -4.59 0.35 -8.30
N VAL A 31 -4.44 -0.21 -7.09
CA VAL A 31 -3.53 0.28 -6.04
C VAL A 31 -2.07 0.32 -6.54
N CYS A 32 -1.63 -0.69 -7.29
CA CYS A 32 -0.25 -0.77 -7.76
C CYS A 32 0.03 0.07 -9.02
N CYS A 33 -0.94 0.23 -9.91
CA CYS A 33 -0.71 0.72 -11.26
C CYS A 33 -1.34 2.08 -11.58
N ASP A 34 -2.47 2.43 -10.98
CA ASP A 34 -3.25 3.59 -11.45
C ASP A 34 -2.84 4.91 -10.77
N HIS A 35 -2.35 4.85 -9.53
CA HIS A 35 -2.05 6.03 -8.72
C HIS A 35 -0.55 6.44 -8.75
N GLN A 36 0.20 6.17 -9.82
CA GLN A 36 1.66 6.33 -9.81
C GLN A 36 2.16 7.75 -9.50
N ALA A 37 1.51 8.79 -10.03
CA ALA A 37 1.95 10.18 -9.82
C ALA A 37 1.65 10.68 -8.40
N GLU A 38 0.41 10.48 -7.93
CA GLU A 38 -0.04 10.82 -6.57
C GLU A 38 0.79 10.10 -5.52
N LEU A 39 1.15 8.85 -5.79
CA LEU A 39 1.97 8.06 -4.90
C LEU A 39 3.40 8.55 -4.79
N ASN A 40 4.02 8.99 -5.88
CA ASN A 40 5.38 9.52 -5.78
C ASN A 40 5.40 10.81 -4.96
N ASP A 41 4.44 11.70 -5.19
CA ASP A 41 4.35 12.99 -4.49
C ASP A 41 4.07 12.84 -2.99
N ASP A 42 3.12 11.98 -2.59
CA ASP A 42 2.80 11.78 -1.17
C ASP A 42 3.88 10.97 -0.46
N ASN A 43 4.50 10.03 -1.16
CA ASN A 43 5.60 9.21 -0.62
C ASN A 43 6.88 10.04 -0.41
N ASP A 44 7.20 10.97 -1.31
CA ASP A 44 8.28 11.95 -1.12
C ASP A 44 8.01 12.88 0.09
N ARG A 45 6.73 13.09 0.42
CA ARG A 45 6.30 13.86 1.60
C ARG A 45 6.19 13.03 2.87
N GLY A 46 6.51 11.73 2.81
CA GLY A 46 6.39 10.79 3.92
C GLY A 46 4.94 10.60 4.40
N ARG A 47 3.96 10.76 3.51
CA ARG A 47 2.54 10.61 3.81
C ARG A 47 1.97 9.37 3.14
N PRO A 48 1.14 8.60 3.85
CA PRO A 48 0.41 7.52 3.21
C PRO A 48 -0.72 8.08 2.33
N LEU A 49 -0.98 7.41 1.20
CA LEU A 49 -2.11 7.71 0.34
C LEU A 49 -3.31 6.84 0.75
N ASP A 50 -4.41 7.49 1.14
CA ASP A 50 -5.67 6.81 1.47
C ASP A 50 -6.52 6.68 0.21
N LEU A 51 -6.85 5.44 -0.16
CA LEU A 51 -7.65 5.14 -1.35
C LEU A 51 -9.13 4.93 -1.01
N GLY A 52 -9.51 5.09 0.26
CA GLY A 52 -10.85 4.79 0.75
C GLY A 52 -11.12 3.29 0.87
N GLY A 53 -12.32 2.94 1.33
CA GLY A 53 -12.75 1.53 1.48
C GLY A 53 -11.94 0.70 2.49
N GLY A 54 -11.02 1.32 3.24
CA GLY A 54 -10.11 0.62 4.14
C GLY A 54 -8.80 0.19 3.49
N ILE A 55 -8.40 0.78 2.37
CA ILE A 55 -7.09 0.56 1.73
C ILE A 55 -6.24 1.83 1.81
N ARG A 56 -4.98 1.66 2.21
CA ARG A 56 -4.00 2.73 2.26
C ARG A 56 -2.67 2.24 1.70
N ILE A 57 -2.03 3.05 0.87
CA ILE A 57 -0.65 2.82 0.45
C ILE A 57 0.26 3.58 1.41
N VAL A 58 1.10 2.83 2.12
CA VAL A 58 1.94 3.37 3.19
C VAL A 58 3.27 3.86 2.64
N TYR A 59 3.85 3.09 1.72
CA TYR A 59 5.15 3.42 1.16
C TYR A 59 5.34 2.74 -0.21
N ARG A 60 6.00 3.41 -1.13
CA ARG A 60 6.48 2.83 -2.39
C ARG A 60 7.96 3.12 -2.55
N ARG A 61 8.75 2.12 -2.94
CA ARG A 61 10.16 2.31 -3.29
C ARG A 61 10.47 1.73 -4.64
N HIS A 62 11.21 2.52 -5.42
CA HIS A 62 11.98 2.05 -6.55
C HIS A 62 13.38 1.82 -5.97
N HIS A 63 13.94 0.60 -6.01
CA HIS A 63 15.23 0.18 -5.41
C HIS A 63 15.16 -0.53 -4.03
N SER A 64 16.28 -1.17 -3.67
CA SER A 64 16.49 -2.00 -2.47
C SER A 64 16.83 -1.17 -1.23
N GLU A 65 16.15 -0.04 -1.03
CA GLU A 65 16.36 0.80 0.14
C GLU A 65 15.73 0.17 1.37
N GLU A 66 16.39 0.26 2.53
CA GLU A 66 15.80 -0.18 3.80
C GLU A 66 14.61 0.71 4.17
N ALA A 67 13.50 0.10 4.61
CA ALA A 67 12.34 0.84 5.10
C ALA A 67 12.07 0.48 6.57
N ARG A 68 11.76 1.49 7.38
CA ARG A 68 11.30 1.32 8.76
C ARG A 68 9.89 1.87 8.88
N LEU A 69 8.98 1.02 9.32
CA LEU A 69 7.60 1.40 9.62
C LEU A 69 7.45 1.51 11.15
N THR A 70 7.09 2.69 11.64
CA THR A 70 6.76 2.88 13.06
C THR A 70 5.27 2.76 13.27
N THR A 71 4.86 1.82 14.11
CA THR A 71 3.48 1.70 14.59
C THR A 71 3.40 2.16 16.04
N LYS A 72 2.19 2.36 16.57
CA LYS A 72 1.99 2.69 18.00
C LYS A 72 2.46 1.59 18.96
N TYR A 73 2.63 0.37 18.47
CA TYR A 73 2.91 -0.81 19.29
C TYR A 73 4.33 -1.34 19.10
N VAL A 74 4.88 -1.18 17.90
CA VAL A 74 6.20 -1.73 17.53
C VAL A 74 6.77 -1.04 16.29
N ASP A 75 8.09 -0.94 16.24
CA ASP A 75 8.82 -0.59 15.02
C ASP A 75 9.11 -1.85 14.19
N ILE A 76 8.80 -1.80 12.91
CA ILE A 76 8.97 -2.92 11.97
C ILE A 76 10.03 -2.53 10.93
N GLN A 77 11.07 -3.35 10.79
CA GLN A 77 12.10 -3.20 9.74
C GLN A 77 11.78 -4.14 8.57
N ILE A 78 11.76 -3.61 7.34
CA ILE A 78 11.22 -4.27 6.12
C ILE A 78 12.21 -4.30 4.95
#